data_AF-D6ASX1-F1
#
_entry.id   AF-D6ASX1-F1
#
_cell.length_a   1.000
_cell.length_b   1.000
_cell.length_c   1.000
_cell.angle_alpha   90.00
_cell.angle_beta   90.00
_cell.angle_gamma   90.00
#
_symmetry.space_group_name_H-M   'P 1'
#
loop_
_entity.id
_entity.type
_entity.pdbx_description
1 polymer ?
#
loop_
_entity_poly.entity_id
_entity_poly.type
_entity_poly.pdbx_seq_one_letter_code
_entity_poly.pdbx_strand_id
1 'polypeptide(L)'
;MEPRWGELRIRNLSVGPLHGVPEPLTAQAPGFLDKSSVFKGCPAAHTFFHVDPHSLATMCKVGRENPVDLMSEGLDGLLRLHGIADAQVLRTGGCGGCQLSATCRVCRPLAKAYQEAKAPLNTYRQHGSEETQ
;
A
#
# COMPACT_ATOMS: atom_id res chain seq x y z
N MET A 1 7.83 7.93 24.41
CA MET A 1 6.60 8.46 23.77
C MET A 1 6.69 8.01 22.30
N GLU A 2 6.14 6.84 22.01
CA GLU A 2 6.35 6.10 20.76
C GLU A 2 5.38 6.55 19.65
N PRO A 3 5.83 6.75 18.41
CA PRO A 3 4.90 6.92 17.30
C PRO A 3 4.33 5.56 16.86
N ARG A 4 2.99 5.49 16.82
CA ARG A 4 2.20 4.34 16.35
C ARG A 4 1.86 4.53 14.87
N TRP A 5 2.06 3.44 14.11
CA TRP A 5 1.58 3.13 12.75
C TRP A 5 2.52 3.43 11.57
N GLY A 6 2.66 2.39 10.74
CA GLY A 6 3.67 2.24 9.69
C GLY A 6 3.48 3.14 8.48
N GLU A 7 4.62 3.61 7.99
CA GLU A 7 4.79 4.61 6.94
C GLU A 7 4.45 4.06 5.54
N LEU A 8 3.67 4.83 4.77
CA LEU A 8 3.46 4.61 3.34
C LEU A 8 4.78 4.82 2.58
N ARG A 9 5.18 3.84 1.76
CA ARG A 9 6.16 4.07 0.69
C ARG A 9 5.57 5.01 -0.36
N ILE A 10 5.90 6.29 -0.27
CA ILE A 10 5.62 7.27 -1.32
C ILE A 10 6.79 7.25 -2.30
N ARG A 11 6.66 6.51 -3.41
CA ARG A 11 7.51 6.75 -4.59
C ARG A 11 6.73 7.60 -5.58
N ASN A 12 7.27 8.80 -5.85
CA ASN A 12 6.81 9.75 -6.87
C ASN A 12 5.40 10.34 -6.66
N LEU A 13 5.07 10.77 -5.44
CA LEU A 13 3.99 11.74 -5.24
C LEU A 13 4.62 13.12 -5.14
N SER A 14 4.28 14.02 -6.07
CA SER A 14 4.54 15.45 -5.96
C SER A 14 3.63 16.04 -4.87
N VAL A 15 3.90 15.70 -3.61
CA VAL A 15 3.42 16.50 -2.49
C VAL A 15 4.23 17.79 -2.53
N GLY A 16 3.57 18.93 -2.35
CA GLY A 16 4.26 20.22 -2.26
C GLY A 16 5.46 20.15 -1.31
N PRO A 17 6.52 20.91 -1.58
CA PRO A 17 7.80 20.73 -0.91
C PRO A 17 7.68 20.89 0.60
N LEU A 18 8.22 19.92 1.35
CA LEU A 18 8.25 19.97 2.83
C LEU A 18 8.96 21.24 3.33
N HIS A 19 9.89 21.76 2.54
CA HIS A 19 10.67 22.97 2.83
C HIS A 19 10.48 24.13 1.83
N GLY A 20 9.47 24.09 0.94
CA GLY A 20 9.27 25.17 -0.04
C GLY A 20 10.21 25.15 -1.26
N VAL A 21 11.17 24.21 -1.35
CA VAL A 21 12.17 24.10 -2.43
C VAL A 21 11.77 23.01 -3.44
N PRO A 22 11.93 23.23 -4.76
CA PRO A 22 11.44 22.32 -5.83
C PRO A 22 12.24 21.01 -5.97
N GLU A 23 13.12 20.69 -5.02
CA GLU A 23 13.94 19.49 -5.06
C GLU A 23 13.09 18.22 -4.88
N PRO A 24 13.50 17.07 -5.43
CA PRO A 24 12.77 15.83 -5.21
C PRO A 24 12.77 15.45 -3.72
N LEU A 25 11.74 14.74 -3.27
CA LEU A 25 11.59 14.30 -1.88
C LEU A 25 12.81 13.49 -1.37
N THR A 26 13.53 12.84 -2.29
CA THR A 26 14.80 12.15 -2.04
C THR A 26 15.93 13.06 -1.57
N ALA A 27 15.99 14.30 -2.06
CA ALA A 27 16.93 15.30 -1.59
C ALA A 27 16.47 15.94 -0.28
N GLN A 28 15.15 16.13 -0.11
CA GLN A 28 14.59 16.81 1.06
C GLN A 28 14.57 15.95 2.33
N ALA A 29 14.46 14.62 2.21
CA ALA A 29 14.32 13.72 3.36
C ALA A 29 15.05 12.37 3.18
N PRO A 30 16.39 12.36 3.00
CA PRO A 30 17.14 11.15 2.66
C PRO A 30 17.03 10.04 3.72
N GLY A 31 16.92 10.40 5.01
CA GLY A 31 16.81 9.44 6.11
C GLY A 31 15.42 8.81 6.32
N PHE A 32 14.41 9.23 5.55
CA PHE A 32 13.02 8.76 5.67
C PHE A 32 12.58 7.84 4.53
N LEU A 33 13.41 7.68 3.50
CA LEU A 33 13.02 6.87 2.33
C LEU A 33 13.25 5.37 2.50
N ASP A 34 14.11 4.97 3.44
CA ASP A 34 14.60 3.59 3.53
C ASP A 34 14.09 2.80 4.76
N LYS A 35 13.17 3.36 5.53
CA LYS A 35 12.67 2.72 6.77
C LYS A 35 11.41 1.90 6.53
N SER A 36 11.43 0.99 5.58
CA SER A 36 10.33 0.03 5.46
C SER A 36 10.43 -0.99 6.59
N SER A 37 9.75 -0.72 7.70
CA SER A 37 9.50 -1.72 8.74
C SER A 37 8.73 -2.91 8.16
N VAL A 38 8.81 -4.06 8.82
CA VAL A 38 8.01 -5.24 8.45
C VAL A 38 6.53 -4.84 8.41
N PHE A 39 5.82 -5.24 7.37
CA PHE A 39 4.40 -4.91 7.22
C PHE A 39 3.58 -5.66 8.28
N LYS A 40 3.07 -4.93 9.28
CA LYS A 40 2.28 -5.48 10.40
C LYS A 40 0.77 -5.51 10.14
N GLY A 41 0.32 -5.01 8.99
CA GLY A 41 -1.10 -4.84 8.65
C GLY A 41 -1.39 -3.43 8.11
N CYS A 42 -2.58 -3.25 7.52
CA CYS A 42 -3.05 -1.98 6.97
C CYS A 42 -4.48 -1.73 7.47
N PRO A 43 -4.81 -0.56 8.04
CA PRO A 43 -6.18 -0.30 8.52
C PRO A 43 -7.11 0.23 7.40
N ALA A 44 -6.82 -0.15 6.15
CA ALA A 44 -7.62 0.17 4.97
C ALA A 44 -9.02 -0.45 5.06
N ALA A 45 -10.03 0.31 4.66
CA ALA A 45 -11.46 0.05 4.85
C ALA A 45 -11.95 -0.12 6.30
N HIS A 46 -11.07 -0.03 7.30
CA HIS A 46 -11.44 -0.05 8.73
C HIS A 46 -11.44 1.35 9.35
N THR A 47 -10.49 2.19 8.95
CA THR A 47 -10.35 3.58 9.46
C THR A 47 -10.34 4.63 8.37
N PHE A 48 -10.08 4.21 7.13
CA PHE A 48 -10.08 5.07 5.95
C PHE A 48 -10.42 4.22 4.73
N PHE A 49 -10.91 4.86 3.68
CA PHE A 49 -11.12 4.24 2.37
C PHE A 49 -10.88 5.28 1.28
N HIS A 50 -10.80 4.83 0.02
CA HIS A 50 -10.64 5.70 -1.13
C HIS A 50 -11.94 5.74 -1.92
N VAL A 51 -12.40 6.93 -2.29
CA VAL A 51 -13.51 7.13 -3.23
C VAL A 51 -12.97 7.90 -4.42
N ASP A 52 -13.28 7.46 -5.63
CA ASP A 52 -12.94 8.18 -6.85
C ASP A 52 -14.01 9.21 -7.25
N PRO A 53 -13.77 10.06 -8.27
CA PRO A 53 -14.77 11.05 -8.73
C PRO A 53 -16.08 10.45 -9.25
N HIS A 54 -16.12 9.15 -9.54
CA HIS A 54 -17.31 8.42 -9.98
C HIS A 54 -18.04 7.73 -8.82
N SER A 55 -17.67 8.06 -7.57
CA SER A 55 -18.27 7.49 -6.36
C SER A 55 -18.00 6.00 -6.15
N LEU A 56 -16.95 5.47 -6.77
CA LEU A 56 -16.50 4.10 -6.55
C LEU A 56 -15.59 4.04 -5.31
N ALA A 57 -16.10 3.46 -4.24
CA ALA A 57 -15.36 3.23 -3.01
C ALA A 57 -14.53 1.95 -3.08
N THR A 58 -13.27 2.05 -2.70
CA THR A 58 -12.29 0.95 -2.65
C THR A 58 -11.50 1.03 -1.36
N MET A 59 -10.88 -0.08 -0.95
CA MET A 59 -10.26 -0.14 0.38
C MET A 59 -9.15 0.90 0.61
N CYS A 60 -8.38 1.21 -0.44
CA CYS A 60 -7.35 2.25 -0.41
C CYS A 60 -6.97 2.67 -1.83
N LYS A 61 -6.15 3.71 -1.95
CA LYS A 61 -5.71 4.25 -3.25
C LYS A 61 -5.01 3.21 -4.15
N VAL A 62 -4.32 2.23 -3.54
CA VAL A 62 -3.56 1.20 -4.26
C VAL A 62 -4.41 -0.02 -4.57
N GLY A 63 -5.18 -0.52 -3.59
CA GLY A 63 -6.07 -1.67 -3.75
C GLY A 63 -7.43 -1.26 -4.30
N ARG A 64 -7.49 -1.03 -5.61
CA ARG A 64 -8.69 -0.55 -6.32
C ARG A 64 -9.60 -1.66 -6.86
N GLU A 65 -9.42 -2.88 -6.37
CA GLU A 65 -10.21 -4.03 -6.78
C GLU A 65 -11.55 -4.06 -6.03
N ASN A 66 -12.56 -4.69 -6.62
CA ASN A 66 -13.92 -4.83 -6.05
C ASN A 66 -14.49 -3.49 -5.55
N PRO A 67 -14.61 -2.47 -6.42
CA PRO A 67 -15.21 -1.21 -6.03
C PRO A 67 -16.67 -1.40 -5.62
N VAL A 68 -17.08 -0.65 -4.60
CA VAL A 68 -18.46 -0.47 -4.18
C VAL A 68 -18.99 0.82 -4.79
N ASP A 69 -20.13 0.76 -5.46
CA ASP A 69 -20.75 1.96 -6.02
C ASP A 69 -21.60 2.66 -4.94
N LEU A 70 -21.10 3.78 -4.41
CA LEU A 70 -21.80 4.50 -3.34
C LEU A 70 -23.08 5.19 -3.84
N MET A 71 -23.24 5.43 -5.14
CA MET A 71 -24.45 6.07 -5.67
C MET A 71 -25.63 5.09 -5.69
N SER A 72 -25.36 3.80 -5.94
CA SER A 72 -26.40 2.77 -5.97
C SER A 72 -26.54 2.02 -4.64
N GLU A 73 -25.43 1.72 -3.96
CA GLU A 73 -25.41 0.88 -2.76
C GLU A 73 -25.42 1.68 -1.45
N GLY A 74 -25.01 2.95 -1.49
CA GLY A 74 -24.96 3.83 -0.33
C GLY A 74 -24.18 3.26 0.86
N LEU A 75 -24.75 3.38 2.05
CA LEU A 75 -24.11 2.97 3.29
C LEU A 75 -23.96 1.44 3.40
N ASP A 76 -24.92 0.67 2.90
CA ASP A 76 -24.88 -0.79 3.00
C ASP A 76 -23.70 -1.36 2.20
N GLY A 77 -23.44 -0.80 1.02
CA GLY A 77 -22.24 -1.13 0.25
C GLY A 77 -20.96 -0.79 1.04
N LEU A 78 -20.91 0.40 1.64
CA LEU A 78 -19.76 0.86 2.40
C LEU A 78 -19.46 -0.04 3.62
N LEU A 79 -20.49 -0.54 4.30
CA LEU A 79 -20.34 -1.45 5.43
C LEU A 79 -19.68 -2.78 5.04
N ARG A 80 -19.76 -3.23 3.78
CA ARG A 80 -19.07 -4.46 3.34
C ARG A 80 -17.59 -4.24 3.02
N LEU A 81 -17.14 -2.99 2.89
CA LEU A 81 -15.81 -2.67 2.36
C LEU A 81 -14.69 -3.23 3.23
N HIS A 82 -14.88 -3.34 4.56
CA HIS A 82 -13.89 -3.92 5.47
C HIS A 82 -13.61 -5.40 5.14
N GLY A 83 -14.66 -6.19 4.82
CA GLY A 83 -14.50 -7.60 4.46
C GLY A 83 -13.81 -7.79 3.12
N ILE A 84 -14.09 -6.90 2.17
CA ILE A 84 -13.39 -6.83 0.87
C ILE A 84 -11.89 -6.55 1.09
N ALA A 85 -11.58 -5.58 1.95
CA ALA A 85 -10.21 -5.20 2.25
C ALA A 85 -9.43 -6.32 2.94
N ASP A 86 -10.02 -6.96 3.94
CA ASP A 86 -9.41 -8.08 4.65
C ASP A 86 -9.03 -9.20 3.67
N ALA A 87 -9.92 -9.53 2.73
CA ALA A 87 -9.65 -10.53 1.70
C ALA A 87 -8.52 -10.09 0.73
N GLN A 88 -8.46 -8.81 0.35
CA GLN A 88 -7.45 -8.29 -0.59
C GLN A 88 -6.05 -8.15 0.01
N VAL A 89 -5.95 -7.98 1.34
CA VAL A 89 -4.66 -7.90 2.04
C VAL A 89 -4.04 -9.29 2.25
N LEU A 90 -4.84 -10.37 2.18
CA LEU A 90 -4.35 -11.74 2.31
C LEU A 90 -3.23 -12.05 1.31
N ARG A 91 -2.22 -12.79 1.78
CA ARG A 91 -1.05 -13.22 1.00
C ARG A 91 -1.43 -14.35 0.04
N THR A 92 -2.20 -14.05 -0.99
CA THR A 92 -2.67 -15.00 -2.03
C THR A 92 -1.76 -15.02 -3.26
N GLY A 93 -1.89 -16.06 -4.10
CA GLY A 93 -1.12 -16.20 -5.35
C GLY A 93 0.37 -16.44 -5.09
N GLY A 94 1.25 -15.71 -5.77
CA GLY A 94 2.72 -15.84 -5.63
C GLY A 94 3.31 -15.51 -4.25
N CYS A 95 2.47 -15.12 -3.27
CA CYS A 95 2.86 -15.01 -1.87
C CYS A 95 2.52 -16.27 -1.04
N GLY A 96 1.59 -17.12 -1.51
CA GLY A 96 1.25 -18.40 -0.87
C GLY A 96 2.38 -19.40 -1.07
N GLY A 97 3.20 -19.59 -0.04
CA GLY A 97 4.42 -20.40 -0.11
C GLY A 97 5.73 -19.58 -0.15
N CYS A 98 5.65 -18.25 -0.09
CA CYS A 98 6.84 -17.42 0.07
C CYS A 98 7.38 -17.54 1.51
N GLN A 99 8.62 -18.02 1.67
CA GLN A 99 9.27 -18.16 2.98
C GLN A 99 9.47 -16.82 3.72
N LEU A 100 9.56 -15.71 2.97
CA LEU A 100 9.70 -14.36 3.53
C LEU A 100 8.34 -13.66 3.74
N SER A 101 7.22 -14.34 3.52
CA SER A 101 5.89 -13.72 3.61
C SER A 101 5.60 -13.10 4.99
N ALA A 102 6.13 -13.72 6.05
CA ALA A 102 6.00 -13.24 7.43
C ALA A 102 6.81 -11.96 7.72
N THR A 103 7.91 -11.73 6.99
CA THR A 103 8.80 -10.57 7.16
C THR A 103 8.70 -9.56 6.01
N CYS A 104 7.81 -9.81 5.05
CA CYS A 104 7.65 -9.00 3.87
C CYS A 104 7.21 -7.57 4.24
N ARG A 105 7.91 -6.57 3.70
CA ARG A 105 7.68 -5.14 3.97
C ARG A 105 6.69 -4.50 3.00
N VAL A 106 6.22 -5.25 1.99
CA VAL A 106 5.33 -4.76 0.93
C VAL A 106 3.94 -5.34 1.13
N CYS A 107 2.90 -4.51 1.14
CA CYS A 107 1.52 -4.99 1.23
C CYS A 107 1.11 -5.74 -0.05
N ARG A 108 0.18 -6.69 0.05
CA ARG A 108 -0.26 -7.51 -1.09
C ARG A 108 -0.78 -6.68 -2.29
N PRO A 109 -1.62 -5.64 -2.10
CA PRO A 109 -2.14 -4.85 -3.22
C PRO A 109 -1.04 -4.11 -3.98
N LEU A 110 -0.06 -3.55 -3.26
CA LEU A 110 1.07 -2.88 -3.88
C LEU A 110 1.95 -3.87 -4.66
N ALA A 111 2.22 -5.05 -4.09
CA ALA A 111 2.95 -6.10 -4.80
C ALA A 111 2.20 -6.55 -6.06
N LYS A 112 0.85 -6.61 -6.03
CA LYS A 112 0.03 -6.93 -7.20
C LYS A 112 0.16 -5.86 -8.28
N ALA A 113 0.01 -4.59 -7.93
CA ALA A 113 0.14 -3.48 -8.87
C ALA A 113 1.51 -3.49 -9.58
N TYR A 114 2.59 -3.78 -8.85
CA TYR A 114 3.93 -3.94 -9.45
C TYR A 114 4.03 -5.17 -10.38
N GLN A 115 3.40 -6.29 -10.02
CA GLN A 115 3.36 -7.50 -10.86
C GLN A 115 2.64 -7.21 -12.18
N GLU A 116 1.48 -6.55 -12.13
CA GLU A 116 0.66 -6.19 -13.29
C GLU A 116 1.36 -5.18 -14.19
N ALA A 117 2.08 -4.22 -13.60
CA ALA A 117 2.93 -3.28 -14.32
C ALA A 117 4.21 -3.91 -14.90
N LYS A 118 4.43 -5.23 -14.69
CA LYS A 118 5.66 -5.94 -15.06
C LYS A 118 6.93 -5.25 -14.56
N ALA A 119 6.83 -4.62 -13.38
CA ALA A 119 7.94 -3.89 -12.80
C ALA A 119 9.10 -4.86 -12.46
N PRO A 120 10.36 -4.39 -12.51
CA PRO A 120 11.51 -5.18 -12.08
C PRO A 120 11.31 -5.76 -10.68
N LEU A 121 11.63 -7.04 -10.50
CA LEU A 121 11.30 -7.79 -9.27
C LEU A 121 11.91 -7.18 -8.01
N ASN A 122 13.12 -6.63 -8.11
CA ASN A 122 13.81 -5.92 -7.02
C ASN A 122 13.04 -4.69 -6.49
N THR A 123 12.01 -4.22 -7.21
CA THR A 123 11.18 -3.09 -6.77
C THR A 123 10.28 -3.47 -5.59
N TYR A 124 9.84 -4.73 -5.52
CA TYR A 124 8.77 -5.15 -4.60
C TYR A 124 8.94 -6.56 -4.01
N ARG A 125 9.73 -7.43 -4.64
CA ARG A 125 10.18 -8.69 -4.03
C ARG A 125 11.46 -8.46 -3.25
N GLN A 126 11.53 -9.09 -2.09
CA GLN A 126 12.74 -9.13 -1.23
C GLN A 126 13.63 -10.35 -1.53
N HIS A 127 13.22 -11.18 -2.50
CA HIS A 127 14.08 -12.25 -3.00
C HIS A 127 15.20 -11.62 -3.83
N GLY A 128 16.44 -11.71 -3.35
CA GLY A 128 17.61 -11.16 -4.04
C GLY A 128 18.11 -9.80 -3.53
N SER A 129 17.59 -9.30 -2.39
CA SER A 129 18.34 -8.36 -1.57
C SER A 129 19.19 -9.16 -0.60
N GLU A 130 20.35 -9.63 -1.06
CA GLU A 130 21.48 -9.86 -0.15
C GLU A 130 21.83 -8.48 0.43
N GLU A 131 21.15 -8.09 1.50
CA GLU A 131 21.83 -7.32 2.53
C GLU A 131 22.78 -8.32 3.17
N THR A 132 24.03 -8.28 2.71
CA THR A 132 25.16 -8.88 3.41
C THR A 132 25.08 -8.47 4.88
N GLN A 133 24.66 -9.40 5.75
CA GLN A 133 25.39 -9.78 6.96
C GLN A 133 24.83 -11.07 7.57
#